data_AF-A0A6V7MC94-F1
#
_entry.id   AF-A0A6V7MC94-F1
#
_cell.length_a   1.000
_cell.length_b   1.000
_cell.length_c   1.000
_cell.angle_alpha   90.00
_cell.angle_beta   90.00
_cell.angle_gamma   90.00
#
_symmetry.space_group_name_H-M   'P 1'
#
loop_
_entity.id
_entity.type
_entity.pdbx_description
1 polymer ?
#
loop_
_entity_poly.entity_id
_entity_poly.type
_entity_poly.pdbx_seq_one_letter_code
_entity_poly.pdbx_strand_id
1 'polypeptide(L)' 'IPDSDVIIEKGTPVYVALPGIHTDPKYFTNPDKFDPDRFGEGVKIEPYTFMPFGEGPRICI' A
#
# COMPACT_ATOMS: atom_id res chain seq x y z
N ILE A 1 -6.72 7.99 -13.69
CA ILE A 1 -5.54 8.10 -12.79
C ILE A 1 -5.11 9.57 -12.88
N PRO A 2 -4.64 10.23 -11.80
CA PRO A 2 -4.22 11.62 -11.92
C PRO A 2 -3.28 11.77 -13.11
N ASP A 3 -3.56 12.75 -13.97
CA ASP A 3 -2.74 13.09 -15.14
C ASP A 3 -2.62 11.98 -16.23
N SER A 4 -3.57 11.04 -16.29
CA SER A 4 -3.61 9.99 -17.33
C SER A 4 -4.80 10.11 -18.29
N ASP A 5 -4.62 9.69 -19.55
CA ASP A 5 -5.72 9.50 -20.53
C ASP A 5 -6.49 8.16 -20.35
N VAL A 6 -6.24 7.42 -19.27
CA VAL A 6 -6.87 6.11 -19.03
C VAL A 6 -8.35 6.28 -18.67
N ILE A 7 -9.23 5.68 -19.48
CA ILE A 7 -10.68 5.56 -19.23
C ILE A 7 -10.95 4.24 -18.51
N ILE A 8 -11.64 4.30 -17.36
CA ILE A 8 -12.10 3.12 -16.63
C ILE A 8 -13.59 2.94 -16.91
N GLU A 9 -13.92 1.94 -17.73
CA GLU A 9 -15.30 1.67 -18.12
C GLU A 9 -16.17 1.25 -16.92
N LYS A 10 -17.47 1.55 -17.00
CA LYS A 10 -18.42 1.15 -15.96
C LYS A 10 -18.40 -0.36 -15.75
N GLY A 11 -18.30 -0.78 -14.49
CA GLY A 11 -18.25 -2.18 -14.11
C GLY A 11 -16.84 -2.78 -14.08
N THR A 12 -15.81 -2.00 -14.44
CA THR A 12 -14.42 -2.43 -14.30
C THR A 12 -14.05 -2.56 -12.82
N PRO A 13 -13.61 -3.74 -12.35
CA PRO A 13 -13.14 -3.90 -10.98
C PRO A 13 -11.77 -3.22 -10.81
N VAL A 14 -11.58 -2.52 -9.69
CA VAL A 14 -10.31 -1.88 -9.31
C VAL A 14 -9.73 -2.63 -8.11
N TYR A 15 -8.48 -3.06 -8.24
CA TYR A 15 -7.78 -3.81 -7.20
C TYR A 15 -6.57 -3.03 -6.71
N VAL A 16 -6.35 -3.03 -5.39
CA VAL A 16 -5.12 -2.52 -4.78
C VAL A 16 -4.15 -3.68 -4.60
N ALA A 17 -2.99 -3.61 -5.25
CA ALA A 17 -1.97 -4.65 -5.20
C ALA A 17 -1.16 -4.57 -3.89
N LEU A 18 -1.79 -4.90 -2.76
CA LEU A 18 -1.18 -4.79 -1.42
C LEU A 18 0.17 -5.50 -1.28
N PRO A 19 0.34 -6.78 -1.72
CA PRO A 19 1.64 -7.44 -1.60
C PRO A 19 2.75 -6.70 -2.34
N GLY A 20 2.43 -6.16 -3.52
CA GLY A 20 3.39 -5.39 -4.31
C GLY A 20 3.82 -4.10 -3.62
N ILE A 21 2.88 -3.40 -2.97
CA ILE A 21 3.19 -2.19 -2.20
C ILE A 21 4.00 -2.52 -0.94
N HIS A 22 3.63 -3.58 -0.21
CA HIS A 22 4.31 -3.99 1.03
C HIS A 22 5.75 -4.46 0.78
N THR A 23 6.07 -4.89 -0.45
CA THR A 23 7.44 -5.29 -0.84
C THR A 23 8.10 -4.32 -1.83
N ASP A 24 7.56 -3.12 -2.02
CA ASP A 24 8.14 -2.14 -2.94
C ASP A 24 9.39 -1.49 -2.30
N PRO A 25 10.58 -1.61 -2.92
CA PRO A 25 11.82 -1.01 -2.40
C PRO A 25 11.77 0.52 -2.36
N LYS A 26 10.82 1.16 -3.06
CA LYS A 26 10.54 2.60 -2.95
C LYS A 26 10.06 3.00 -1.56
N TYR A 27 9.32 2.13 -0.88
CA TYR A 27 8.72 2.40 0.43
C TYR A 27 9.41 1.64 1.57
N PHE A 28 9.97 0.47 1.30
CA PHE A 28 10.60 -0.39 2.31
C PHE A 28 12.02 -0.81 1.90
N THR A 29 13.05 -0.31 2.59
CA THR A 29 14.45 -0.68 2.32
C THR A 29 14.71 -2.15 2.61
N ASN A 30 15.29 -2.89 1.65
CA ASN A 30 15.48 -4.36 1.70
C ASN A 30 14.18 -5.13 1.95
N PRO A 31 13.12 -4.92 1.12
CA PRO A 31 11.74 -5.27 1.46
C PRO A 31 11.54 -6.74 1.85
N ASP A 32 12.29 -7.66 1.22
CA ASP A 32 12.22 -9.11 1.45
C ASP A 32 12.83 -9.58 2.79
N LYS A 33 13.58 -8.71 3.48
CA LYS A 33 14.11 -9.00 4.81
C LYS A 33 13.03 -8.72 5.86
N PHE A 34 12.77 -9.72 6.71
CA PHE A 34 12.00 -9.51 7.94
C PHE A 34 12.77 -8.60 8.89
N ASP A 35 12.20 -7.42 9.17
CA ASP A 35 12.82 -6.38 9.97
C ASP A 35 11.76 -5.68 10.86
N PRO A 36 11.60 -6.11 12.13
CA PRO A 36 10.64 -5.52 13.06
C PRO A 36 10.86 -4.04 13.34
N ASP A 37 12.11 -3.58 13.24
CA ASP A 37 12.50 -2.20 13.58
C ASP A 37 11.86 -1.17 12.61
N ARG A 38 11.36 -1.62 11.44
CA ARG A 38 10.55 -0.80 10.52
C ARG A 38 9.26 -0.25 11.13
N PHE A 39 8.81 -0.84 12.23
CA PHE A 39 7.59 -0.44 12.94
C PHE A 39 7.90 0.02 14.38
N GLY A 40 9.16 0.35 14.66
CA GLY A 40 9.63 0.81 15.97
C GLY A 40 9.18 2.23 16.32
N GLU A 41 9.47 2.63 17.55
CA GLU A 41 9.12 3.97 18.06
C GLU A 41 9.80 5.08 17.25
N GLY A 42 9.05 6.13 16.90
CA GLY A 42 9.54 7.28 16.13
C GLY A 42 9.67 7.04 14.62
N VAL A 43 9.49 5.81 14.13
CA VAL A 43 9.46 5.51 12.69
C VAL A 43 8.16 6.01 12.09
N LYS A 44 8.26 6.68 10.93
CA LYS A 44 7.10 7.12 10.15
C LYS A 44 7.00 6.28 8.89
N ILE A 45 5.86 5.64 8.70
CA ILE A 45 5.53 4.90 7.48
C ILE A 45 4.75 5.84 6.57
N GLU A 46 5.11 5.84 5.28
CA GLU A 46 4.42 6.63 4.28
C GLU A 46 2.94 6.21 4.22
N PRO A 47 1.98 7.15 4.30
CA PRO A 47 0.56 6.83 4.28
C PRO A 47 0.18 5.95 3.07
N TYR A 48 -0.72 4.99 3.29
CA TYR A 48 -1.20 4.05 2.26
C TYR A 48 -0.14 3.10 1.67
N THR A 49 1.04 3.01 2.28
CA THR A 49 2.08 2.03 1.87
C THR A 49 2.09 0.77 2.72
N PHE A 50 1.41 0.78 3.87
CA PHE A 50 1.17 -0.39 4.70
C PHE A 50 -0.30 -0.41 5.16
N MET A 51 -1.10 -1.30 4.58
CA MET A 51 -2.55 -1.42 4.82
C MET A 51 -2.93 -2.91 5.03
N PRO A 52 -2.45 -3.57 6.10
CA PRO A 52 -2.67 -5.01 6.31
C PRO A 52 -4.13 -5.36 6.56
N PHE A 53 -4.94 -4.40 7.02
CA PHE A 53 -6.37 -4.57 7.33
C PHE A 53 -7.29 -3.77 6.39
N GLY A 54 -6.75 -3.26 5.28
CA GLY A 54 -7.41 -2.25 4.46
C GLY A 54 -7.29 -0.85 5.05
N GLU A 55 -8.09 0.08 4.51
CA GLU A 55 -8.09 1.49 4.89
C GLU A 55 -9.46 2.11 4.56
N GLY A 56 -9.80 3.23 5.21
CA GLY A 56 -11.04 3.96 4.95
C GLY A 56 -12.33 3.21 5.38
N PRO A 57 -13.49 3.48 4.76
CA PRO A 57 -14.80 2.99 5.22
C PRO A 57 -15.00 1.46 5.17
N ARG A 58 -14.05 0.73 4.59
CA ARG A 58 -14.10 -0.73 4.41
C ARG A 58 -12.91 -1.44 5.06
N ILE A 59 -12.25 -0.78 6.03
CA ILE A 59 -11.26 -1.40 6.89
C ILE A 59 -11.89 -2.58 7.66
N CYS A 60 -11.07 -3.58 8.01
CA CYS A 60 -11.48 -4.71 8.84
C CYS A 60 -12.21 -4.26 10.12
N ILE A 61 -13.27 -4.99 10.52
CA ILE A 61 -14.12 -4.73 11.70
C ILE A 61 -13.82 -5.75 12.79
#